data_AF-A0A520UJV2-F1
#
_entry.id   AF-A0A520UJV2-F1
#
_cell.length_a   1.000
_cell.length_b   1.000
_cell.length_c   1.000
_cell.angle_alpha   90.00
_cell.angle_beta   90.00
_cell.angle_gamma   90.00
#
_symmetry.space_group_name_H-M   'P 1'
#
loop_
_entity.id
_entity.type
_entity.pdbx_description
1 polymer ?
#
loop_
_entity_poly.entity_id
_entity_poly.type
_entity_poly.pdbx_seq_one_letter_code
_entity_poly.pdbx_strand_id
1 'polypeptide(L)' 'MNSTLNFAYFAGGCFWCTEAIYLKIRGVVSVLPGYAGGHLANPTYEQVCSGDSGHT' A
#
# COMPACT_ATOMS: atom_id res chain seq x y z
N MET A 1 24.65 13.93 -4.96
CA MET A 1 23.41 13.96 -5.75
C MET A 1 22.25 13.97 -4.77
N ASN A 2 21.50 15.07 -4.68
CA ASN A 2 20.38 15.18 -3.76
C ASN A 2 19.12 14.77 -4.53
N SER A 3 18.79 13.47 -4.50
CA SER A 3 17.62 12.94 -5.20
C SER A 3 16.39 13.11 -4.32
N THR A 4 15.50 14.04 -4.69
CA THR A 4 14.19 14.17 -4.03
C THR A 4 13.34 12.94 -4.34
N LEU A 5 12.94 12.21 -3.29
CA LEU A 5 12.00 11.10 -3.40
C LEU A 5 10.56 11.63 -3.33
N ASN A 6 9.70 11.11 -4.19
CA ASN A 6 8.26 11.38 -4.17
C ASN A 6 7.51 10.09 -3.84
N PHE A 7 6.40 10.23 -3.13
CA PHE A 7 5.52 9.12 -2.77
C PHE A 7 4.28 9.10 -3.67
N ALA A 8 3.84 7.90 -4.01
CA ALA A 8 2.59 7.65 -4.69
C ALA A 8 1.88 6.48 -4.01
N TYR A 9 0.55 6.55 -3.92
CA TYR A 9 -0.28 5.54 -3.28
C TYR A 9 -1.20 4.92 -4.33
N PHE A 10 -1.35 3.60 -4.29
CA PHE A 10 -2.19 2.86 -5.23
C PHE A 10 -3.11 1.92 -4.47
N ALA A 11 -4.39 1.91 -4.85
CA ALA A 11 -5.44 1.04 -4.33
C ALA A 11 -6.03 0.25 -5.50
N GLY A 12 -5.67 -1.03 -5.61
CA GLY A 12 -5.87 -1.80 -6.84
C GLY A 12 -6.12 -3.30 -6.65
N GLY A 13 -6.76 -3.69 -5.54
CA GLY A 13 -6.97 -5.09 -5.17
C GLY A 13 -5.87 -5.63 -4.27
N CYS A 14 -5.48 -6.91 -4.44
CA CYS A 14 -4.47 -7.53 -3.57
C CYS A 14 -3.11 -6.82 -3.70
N PHE A 15 -2.61 -6.27 -2.59
CA PHE A 15 -1.35 -5.53 -2.60
C PHE A 15 -0.14 -6.41 -2.93
N TRP A 16 -0.17 -7.74 -2.69
CA TRP A 16 0.96 -8.62 -3.02
C TRP A 16 1.26 -8.64 -4.53
N CYS A 17 0.22 -8.69 -5.35
CA CYS A 17 0.37 -8.66 -6.81
C CYS A 17 0.94 -7.32 -7.27
N THR A 18 0.47 -6.23 -6.65
CA THR A 18 0.83 -4.86 -7.03
C THR A 18 2.26 -4.52 -6.61
N GLU A 19 2.63 -4.88 -5.38
CA GLU A 19 3.97 -4.72 -4.81
C GLU A 19 5.04 -5.39 -5.68
N ALA A 20 4.80 -6.66 -6.05
CA ALA A 20 5.74 -7.44 -6.84
C ALA A 20 6.04 -6.83 -8.22
N ILE A 21 5.10 -6.08 -8.80
CA ILE A 21 5.28 -5.38 -10.07
C ILE A 21 6.07 -4.08 -9.86
N TYR A 22 5.70 -3.27 -8.88
CA TYR A 22 6.36 -1.98 -8.63
C TYR A 22 7.82 -2.13 -8.21
N LEU A 23 8.17 -3.18 -7.46
CA LEU A 23 9.57 -3.47 -7.10
C LEU A 23 10.49 -3.71 -8.31
N LYS A 24 9.93 -4.02 -9.49
CA LYS A 24 10.70 -4.24 -10.72
C LYS A 24 10.86 -2.98 -11.57
N ILE A 25 10.20 -1.87 -11.22
CA ILE A 25 10.22 -0.64 -12.01
C ILE A 25 11.49 0.16 -11.70
N ARG A 26 12.25 0.50 -12.74
CA ARG A 26 13.44 1.35 -12.62
C ARG A 26 13.08 2.71 -12.02
N GLY A 27 13.75 3.09 -10.94
CA GLY A 27 13.53 4.36 -10.24
C GLY A 27 12.62 4.25 -9.03
N VAL A 28 11.93 3.11 -8.85
CA VAL A 28 11.27 2.81 -7.57
C VAL A 28 12.34 2.41 -6.55
N VAL A 29 12.37 3.12 -5.42
CA VAL A 29 13.33 2.89 -4.35
C VAL A 29 12.79 1.91 -3.30
N SER A 30 11.49 1.96 -3.04
CA SER A 30 10.80 1.05 -2.12
C SER A 30 9.31 0.97 -2.46
N VAL A 31 8.70 -0.13 -2.01
CA VAL A 31 7.25 -0.33 -2.04
C VAL A 31 6.84 -0.85 -0.68
N LEU A 32 5.73 -0.35 -0.13
CA LEU A 32 5.20 -0.76 1.16
C LEU A 32 3.72 -1.13 1.00
N PRO A 33 3.30 -2.36 1.33
CA PRO A 33 1.90 -2.72 1.41
C PRO A 33 1.27 -2.12 2.67
N GLY A 34 -0.02 -1.79 2.60
CA GLY A 34 -0.74 -1.21 3.71
C GLY A 34 -2.20 -0.98 3.38
N TYR A 35 -2.90 -0.35 4.32
CA TYR A 35 -4.32 -0.09 4.29
C TYR A 35 -4.59 1.40 4.48
N ALA A 36 -5.52 1.95 3.73
CA ALA A 36 -5.87 3.36 3.81
C ALA A 36 -7.37 3.61 3.60
N GLY A 37 -7.84 4.81 3.99
CA GLY A 37 -9.20 5.27 3.72
C GLY A 37 -10.29 4.77 4.67
N GLY A 38 -9.97 3.87 5.61
CA GLY A 38 -10.91 3.39 6.63
C GLY A 38 -10.93 4.22 7.91
N HIS A 39 -11.78 3.80 8.85
CA HIS A 39 -12.02 4.52 10.11
C HIS A 39 -11.31 3.90 11.33
N LEU A 40 -10.90 2.63 11.25
CA LEU A 40 -10.13 1.99 12.33
C LEU A 40 -8.68 2.49 12.32
N ALA A 41 -8.18 2.93 13.47
CA ALA A 41 -6.77 3.28 13.66
C ALA A 41 -5.93 2.00 13.81
N ASN A 42 -4.81 1.93 13.08
CA ASN A 42 -3.87 0.79 13.10
C ASN A 42 -4.56 -0.59 12.92
N PRO A 43 -5.31 -0.79 11.82
CA PRO A 43 -6.05 -2.03 11.60
C PRO A 43 -5.12 -3.23 11.41
N THR A 44 -5.51 -4.41 11.87
CA THR A 44 -4.87 -5.68 11.50
C THR A 44 -5.39 -6.19 10.17
N TYR A 45 -4.68 -7.14 9.55
CA TYR A 45 -5.11 -7.81 8.32
C TYR A 45 -6.52 -8.42 8.48
N GLU A 46 -6.77 -9.10 9.60
CA GLU A 46 -8.04 -9.76 9.89
C GLU A 46 -9.19 -8.76 10.02
N GLN A 47 -8.93 -7.59 10.63
CA GLN A 47 -9.92 -6.51 10.76
C GLN A 47 -10.26 -5.87 9.41
N VAL A 48 -9.32 -5.83 8.47
CA VAL A 48 -9.60 -5.38 7.11
C VAL A 48 -10.37 -6.44 6.33
N CYS A 49 -9.95 -7.70 6.43
CA CYS A 49 -10.62 -8.81 5.75
C CYS A 49 -12.05 -9.08 6.25
N SER A 50 -12.41 -8.66 7.47
CA SER A 50 -13.80 -8.74 7.92
C SER A 50 -14.74 -7.79 7.17
N GLY A 51 -14.20 -6.78 6.49
CA GLY A 51 -14.95 -5.82 5.65
C GLY A 51 -15.47 -4.59 6.41
N ASP A 52 -15.51 -4.62 7.74
CA ASP A 52 -16.13 -3.55 8.53
C ASP A 52 -15.21 -2.33 8.72
N SER A 53 -13.90 -2.45 8.50
CA SER A 53 -12.96 -1.37 8.80
C SER A 53 -12.99 -0.16 7.82
N GLY A 54 -13.59 -0.35 6.64
CA GLY A 54 -13.64 0.64 5.56
C GLY A 54 -12.31 0.91 4.85
N HIS A 55 -11.25 0.17 5.17
CA HIS A 55 -9.95 0.33 4.50
C HIS A 55 -9.91 -0.37 3.13
N THR A 56 -9.11 0.17 2.22
CA THR A 56 -8.63 -0.47 0.99
C THR A 56 -7.12 -0.65 1.04
#